data_AF-A0A098F2B1-F1
#
_entry.id   AF-A0A098F2B1-F1
#
_cell.length_a   1.000
_cell.length_b   1.000
_cell.length_c   1.000
_cell.angle_alpha   90.00
_cell.angle_beta   90.00
_cell.angle_gamma   90.00
#
_symmetry.space_group_name_H-M   'P 1'
#
loop_
_entity.id
_entity.type
_entity.pdbx_description
1 polymer ?
#
loop_
_entity_poly.entity_id
_entity_poly.type
_entity_poly.pdbx_seq_one_letter_code
_entity_poly.pdbx_strand_id
1 'polypeptide(L)'
;MYRLMYIPYTFLMALGLVVVTGIIIVKKDMRMIKLFLTVALPIFAVVQVYYWNHEFNTFAKSFLFPSKEFVCDYYDYEAVGLTIPLPKRTVFHGKQDVCSPFYSTYVSERYFADFYKSELAKMKTSGEIANYSYGELENGKGFEVETSKGNKADIRMKGIENGREMITIVIKP
;
A
#
# COMPACT_ATOMS: atom_id res chain seq x y z
N MET A 1 16.54 8.25 -1.01
CA MET A 1 17.41 7.15 -1.50
C MET A 1 16.76 6.29 -2.59
N TYR A 2 15.42 6.13 -2.61
CA TYR A 2 14.69 5.33 -3.62
C TYR A 2 14.88 5.74 -5.10
N ARG A 3 15.16 7.02 -5.39
CA ARG A 3 15.32 7.52 -6.77
C ARG A 3 16.53 6.89 -7.52
N LEU A 4 17.57 6.47 -6.80
CA LEU A 4 18.78 5.90 -7.41
C LEU A 4 18.56 4.49 -7.97
N MET A 5 17.70 3.69 -7.35
CA MET A 5 17.41 2.31 -7.81
C MET A 5 16.65 2.27 -9.14
N TYR A 6 15.92 3.33 -9.50
CA TYR A 6 15.13 3.38 -10.73
C TYR A 6 15.91 3.89 -11.95
N ILE A 7 17.10 4.45 -11.74
CA ILE A 7 17.99 4.90 -12.83
C ILE A 7 18.40 3.75 -13.77
N PRO A 8 18.91 2.60 -13.27
CA PRO A 8 19.27 1.49 -14.16
C PRO A 8 18.06 0.93 -14.91
N TYR A 9 16.89 0.87 -14.28
CA TYR A 9 15.67 0.43 -14.93
C TYR A 9 15.23 1.37 -16.07
N THR A 10 15.29 2.68 -15.81
CA THR A 10 15.01 3.71 -16.82
C THR A 10 15.94 3.59 -18.02
N PHE A 11 17.24 3.37 -17.77
CA PHE A 11 18.24 3.19 -18.81
C PHE A 11 17.99 1.92 -19.64
N LEU A 12 17.73 0.78 -18.99
CA LEU A 12 17.45 -0.48 -19.68
C LEU A 12 16.18 -0.39 -20.54
N MET A 13 15.12 0.25 -20.05
CA MET A 13 13.91 0.45 -20.84
C MET A 13 14.14 1.38 -22.05
N ALA A 14 14.88 2.48 -21.86
CA ALA A 14 15.20 3.40 -22.95
C ALA A 14 16.05 2.68 -24.02
N LEU A 15 17.05 1.91 -23.60
CA LEU A 15 17.87 1.09 -24.49
C LEU A 15 17.01 0.08 -25.27
N GLY A 16 16.10 -0.63 -24.58
CA GLY A 16 15.17 -1.56 -25.21
C GLY A 16 14.29 -0.89 -26.26
N LEU A 17 13.75 0.31 -25.96
CA LEU A 17 12.95 1.08 -26.91
C LEU A 17 13.78 1.45 -28.15
N VAL A 18 15.02 1.89 -27.99
CA VAL A 18 15.93 2.23 -29.09
C VAL A 18 16.24 0.99 -29.96
N VAL A 19 16.54 -0.15 -29.34
CA VAL A 19 16.85 -1.40 -30.06
C VAL A 19 15.65 -1.87 -30.89
N VAL A 20 14.46 -1.92 -30.28
CA VAL A 20 13.23 -2.34 -30.99
C VAL A 20 12.90 -1.37 -32.12
N THR A 21 13.01 -0.06 -31.89
CA THR A 21 12.81 0.96 -32.92
C THR A 21 13.81 0.77 -34.08
N GLY A 22 15.09 0.53 -33.77
CA GLY A 22 16.13 0.25 -34.77
C GLY A 22 15.82 -0.98 -35.63
N ILE A 23 15.35 -2.09 -35.03
CA ILE A 23 14.96 -3.30 -35.76
C ILE A 23 13.80 -3.01 -36.73
N ILE A 24 12.80 -2.22 -36.31
CA ILE A 24 11.65 -1.87 -37.16
C ILE A 24 12.09 -0.94 -38.30
N ILE A 25 13.01 0.00 -38.04
CA ILE A 25 13.59 0.88 -39.06
C ILE A 25 14.32 0.09 -40.14
N VAL A 26 15.12 -0.91 -39.77
CA VAL A 26 15.83 -1.79 -40.72
C VAL A 26 14.86 -2.51 -41.66
N LYS A 27 13.67 -2.87 -41.18
CA LYS A 27 12.61 -3.49 -42.00
C LYS A 27 11.92 -2.50 -42.97
N LYS A 28 12.29 -1.21 -42.95
CA LYS A 28 11.80 -0.12 -43.82
C LYS A 28 10.26 0.04 -43.87
N ASP A 29 9.53 -0.47 -42.90
CA ASP A 29 8.08 -0.31 -42.83
C ASP A 29 7.70 0.98 -42.08
N MET A 30 7.63 2.09 -42.81
CA MET A 30 7.27 3.41 -42.28
C MET A 30 5.88 3.45 -41.62
N ARG A 31 4.96 2.56 -42.02
CA ARG A 31 3.62 2.49 -41.41
C ARG A 31 3.69 1.84 -40.04
N MET A 32 4.44 0.74 -39.91
CA MET A 32 4.66 0.09 -38.61
C MET A 32 5.47 0.95 -37.64
N ILE A 33 6.47 1.73 -38.12
CA ILE A 33 7.22 2.65 -37.25
C ILE A 33 6.29 3.68 -36.60
N LYS A 34 5.42 4.31 -37.39
CA LYS A 34 4.46 5.31 -36.88
C LYS A 34 3.54 4.69 -35.84
N LEU A 35 2.94 3.54 -36.14
CA LEU A 35 2.00 2.87 -35.24
C LEU A 35 2.69 2.42 -33.95
N PHE A 36 3.89 1.86 -34.05
CA PHE A 36 4.70 1.47 -32.89
C PHE A 36 5.01 2.69 -32.01
N LEU A 37 5.55 3.78 -32.57
CA LEU A 37 5.90 4.96 -31.77
C LEU A 37 4.67 5.64 -31.15
N THR A 38 3.55 5.70 -31.88
CA THR A 38 2.29 6.27 -31.36
C THR A 38 1.78 5.52 -30.13
N VAL A 39 2.01 4.21 -30.02
CA VAL A 39 1.58 3.40 -28.86
C VAL A 39 2.68 3.29 -27.80
N ALA A 40 3.92 3.05 -28.21
CA ALA A 40 5.05 2.81 -27.31
C ALA A 40 5.47 4.07 -26.55
N LEU A 41 5.43 5.26 -27.17
CA LEU A 41 5.82 6.50 -26.49
C LEU A 41 4.89 6.86 -25.32
N PRO A 42 3.55 6.85 -25.46
CA PRO A 42 2.65 7.06 -24.31
C PRO A 42 2.85 6.02 -23.21
N ILE A 43 2.98 4.74 -23.57
CA ILE A 43 3.22 3.67 -22.58
C ILE A 43 4.53 3.92 -21.84
N PHE A 44 5.61 4.20 -22.57
CA PHE A 44 6.91 4.51 -21.98
C PHE A 44 6.81 5.71 -21.04
N ALA A 45 6.15 6.80 -21.47
CA ALA A 45 5.95 7.98 -20.64
C ALA A 45 5.18 7.66 -19.35
N VAL A 46 4.10 6.90 -19.41
CA VAL A 46 3.32 6.48 -18.23
C VAL A 46 4.19 5.64 -17.28
N VAL A 47 4.98 4.70 -17.81
CA VAL A 47 5.88 3.89 -16.98
C VAL A 47 6.97 4.75 -16.34
N GLN A 48 7.53 5.72 -17.06
CA GLN A 48 8.49 6.67 -16.48
C GLN A 48 7.85 7.47 -15.34
N VAL A 49 6.65 8.02 -15.55
CA VAL A 49 5.92 8.73 -14.49
C VAL A 49 5.65 7.80 -13.29
N TYR A 50 5.31 6.53 -13.51
CA TYR A 50 5.14 5.54 -12.45
C TYR A 50 6.38 5.32 -11.58
N TYR A 51 7.59 5.34 -12.16
CA TYR A 51 8.81 5.13 -11.37
C TYR A 51 9.39 6.43 -10.78
N TRP A 52 9.23 7.56 -11.49
CA TRP A 52 9.83 8.83 -11.09
C TRP A 52 8.92 9.68 -10.19
N ASN A 53 7.60 9.54 -10.29
CA ASN A 53 6.64 10.22 -9.43
C ASN A 53 6.15 9.28 -8.32
N HIS A 54 6.63 9.51 -7.10
CA HIS A 54 6.27 8.69 -5.93
C HIS A 54 4.77 8.72 -5.60
N GLU A 55 4.09 9.85 -5.81
CA GLU A 55 2.67 9.98 -5.53
C GLU A 55 1.84 9.14 -6.51
N PHE A 56 2.17 9.23 -7.80
CA PHE A 56 1.53 8.42 -8.82
C PHE A 56 1.86 6.93 -8.64
N ASN A 57 3.09 6.60 -8.24
CA ASN A 57 3.48 5.23 -7.88
C ASN A 57 2.60 4.66 -6.76
N THR A 58 2.45 5.41 -5.67
CA THR A 58 1.65 4.99 -4.50
C THR A 58 0.17 4.88 -4.87
N PHE A 59 -0.34 5.82 -5.66
CA PHE A 59 -1.71 5.82 -6.14
C PHE A 59 -1.98 4.59 -7.01
N ALA A 60 -1.13 4.33 -8.01
CA ALA A 60 -1.26 3.17 -8.87
C ALA A 60 -1.13 1.85 -8.08
N LYS A 61 -0.19 1.78 -7.13
CA LYS A 61 -0.09 0.63 -6.20
C LYS A 61 -1.37 0.41 -5.39
N SER A 62 -2.07 1.47 -4.99
CA SER A 62 -3.35 1.33 -4.26
C SER A 62 -4.44 0.61 -5.07
N PHE A 63 -4.36 0.64 -6.41
CA PHE A 63 -5.29 -0.09 -7.29
C PHE A 63 -4.76 -1.47 -7.67
N LEU A 64 -3.48 -1.56 -8.04
CA LEU A 64 -2.90 -2.78 -8.59
C LEU A 64 -2.48 -3.78 -7.52
N PHE A 65 -1.94 -3.29 -6.40
CA PHE A 65 -1.34 -4.10 -5.33
C PHE A 65 -1.73 -3.58 -3.94
N PRO A 66 -3.03 -3.46 -3.60
CA PRO A 66 -3.44 -3.03 -2.27
C PRO A 66 -3.06 -4.09 -1.23
N SER A 67 -2.55 -3.63 -0.08
CA SER A 67 -2.42 -4.43 1.12
C SER A 67 -3.81 -4.74 1.66
N LYS A 68 -4.11 -6.03 1.84
CA LYS A 68 -5.43 -6.50 2.26
C LYS A 68 -5.53 -6.75 3.75
N GLU A 69 -4.45 -7.20 4.36
CA GLU A 69 -4.42 -7.68 5.72
C GLU A 69 -3.07 -7.33 6.35
N PHE A 70 -3.08 -7.11 7.65
CA PHE A 70 -1.89 -7.01 8.48
C PHE A 70 -1.74 -8.30 9.31
N VAL A 71 -0.52 -8.84 9.30
CA VAL A 71 -0.10 -9.97 10.12
C VAL A 71 1.17 -9.56 10.87
N CYS A 72 1.19 -9.79 12.19
CA CYS A 72 2.36 -9.59 13.03
C CYS A 72 3.25 -10.83 12.94
N ASP A 73 4.50 -10.66 12.49
CA ASP A 73 5.43 -11.76 12.19
C ASP A 73 6.28 -12.18 13.41
N TYR A 74 5.92 -11.79 14.63
CA TYR A 74 6.72 -12.08 15.83
C TYR A 74 6.26 -13.37 16.51
N TYR A 75 7.16 -14.35 16.63
CA TYR A 75 6.86 -15.68 17.21
C TYR A 75 6.71 -15.68 18.74
N ASP A 76 7.29 -14.69 19.44
CA ASP A 76 7.28 -14.61 20.92
C ASP A 76 6.17 -13.72 21.50
N TYR A 77 5.46 -12.92 20.69
CA TYR A 77 4.28 -12.20 21.16
C TYR A 77 3.05 -13.06 20.89
N GLU A 78 2.27 -13.38 21.92
CA GLU A 78 1.04 -14.19 21.79
C GLU A 78 -0.02 -13.61 20.84
N ALA A 79 0.21 -12.40 20.31
CA ALA A 79 -0.40 -11.83 19.12
C ALA A 79 -0.09 -12.59 17.81
N VAL A 80 0.66 -13.71 17.86
CA VAL A 80 0.72 -14.70 16.77
C VAL A 80 -0.69 -15.03 16.31
N GLY A 81 -1.03 -14.59 15.10
CA GLY A 81 -2.24 -14.99 14.39
C GLY A 81 -3.38 -13.97 14.35
N LEU A 82 -3.30 -12.81 15.01
CA LEU A 82 -4.31 -11.77 14.81
C LEU A 82 -4.12 -11.13 13.43
N THR A 83 -4.98 -11.50 12.50
CA THR A 83 -5.01 -10.93 11.16
C THR A 83 -5.96 -9.75 11.15
N ILE A 84 -5.44 -8.53 11.03
CA ILE A 84 -6.27 -7.32 10.99
C ILE A 84 -6.55 -6.98 9.52
N PRO A 85 -7.82 -7.02 9.08
CA PRO A 85 -8.15 -6.65 7.72
C PRO A 85 -7.90 -5.15 7.50
N LEU A 86 -7.39 -4.80 6.32
CA LEU A 86 -7.12 -3.43 5.92
C LEU A 86 -8.19 -2.93 4.94
N PRO A 87 -8.54 -1.63 4.98
CA PRO A 87 -9.41 -1.03 3.99
C PRO A 87 -8.89 -1.23 2.57
N LYS A 88 -9.79 -1.16 1.58
CA LYS A 88 -9.38 -1.12 0.17
C LYS A 88 -8.46 0.07 -0.09
N ARG A 89 -7.60 -0.04 -1.10
CA ARG A 89 -6.66 1.03 -1.49
C ARG A 89 -5.64 1.41 -0.40
N THR A 90 -5.35 0.48 0.50
CA THR A 90 -4.28 0.62 1.49
C THR A 90 -2.96 0.15 0.88
N VAL A 91 -1.88 0.91 1.08
CA VAL A 91 -0.54 0.61 0.58
C VAL A 91 0.44 0.58 1.73
N PHE A 92 1.13 -0.54 1.87
CA PHE A 92 2.22 -0.71 2.83
C PHE A 92 3.44 0.12 2.44
N HIS A 93 3.98 0.90 3.38
CA HIS A 93 5.21 1.67 3.19
C HIS A 93 6.40 1.16 4.00
N GLY A 94 6.13 0.43 5.09
CA GLY A 94 7.18 -0.12 5.94
C GLY A 94 6.70 -0.49 7.34
N LYS A 95 7.66 -0.87 8.17
CA LYS A 95 7.50 -1.23 9.57
C LYS A 95 8.50 -0.41 10.40
N GLN A 96 8.06 0.20 11.49
CA GLN A 96 8.98 0.77 12.50
C GLN A 96 9.60 -0.35 13.34
N ASP A 97 8.78 -1.35 13.64
CA ASP A 97 9.16 -2.63 14.25
C ASP A 97 8.26 -3.74 13.68
N VAL A 98 8.58 -5.01 13.94
CA VAL A 98 7.96 -6.19 13.32
C VAL A 98 6.43 -6.17 13.39
N CYS A 99 5.85 -5.59 14.45
CA CYS A 99 4.40 -5.46 14.67
C CYS A 99 3.89 -4.01 14.78
N SER A 100 4.64 -3.07 14.19
CA SER A 100 4.25 -1.66 14.05
C SER A 100 4.39 -1.18 12.58
N PRO A 101 3.56 -1.70 11.65
CA PRO A 101 3.52 -1.24 10.27
C PRO A 101 2.87 0.14 10.12
N PHE A 102 3.23 0.83 9.05
CA PHE A 102 2.54 2.04 8.60
C PHE A 102 2.10 1.89 7.15
N TYR A 103 0.84 2.25 6.93
CA TYR A 103 0.18 2.18 5.63
C TYR A 103 -0.34 3.57 5.24
N SER A 104 -0.36 3.87 3.95
CA SER A 104 -1.17 4.99 3.43
C SER A 104 -2.47 4.45 2.90
N THR A 105 -3.57 5.15 3.14
CA THR A 105 -4.86 4.82 2.55
C THR A 105 -5.43 5.97 1.75
N TYR A 106 -6.29 5.62 0.79
CA TYR A 106 -7.08 6.56 -0.02
C TYR A 106 -8.58 6.47 0.29
N VAL A 107 -8.94 5.79 1.39
CA VAL A 107 -10.30 5.82 1.93
C VAL A 107 -10.47 7.07 2.79
N SER A 108 -11.72 7.47 3.06
CA SER A 108 -12.01 8.56 3.99
C SER A 108 -12.07 8.07 5.44
N GLU A 109 -11.90 8.98 6.40
CA GLU A 109 -12.11 8.73 7.83
C GLU A 109 -13.43 7.98 8.13
N ARG A 110 -14.53 8.42 7.50
CA ARG A 110 -15.84 7.78 7.67
C ARG A 110 -15.83 6.33 7.19
N TYR A 111 -15.26 6.07 6.01
CA TYR A 111 -15.13 4.71 5.50
C TYR A 111 -14.26 3.86 6.42
N PHE A 112 -13.14 4.41 6.91
CA PHE A 112 -12.27 3.73 7.88
C PHE A 112 -13.04 3.31 9.13
N ALA A 113 -13.80 4.24 9.73
CA ALA A 113 -14.58 3.97 10.93
C ALA A 113 -15.67 2.91 10.70
N ASP A 114 -16.42 3.03 9.60
CA ASP A 114 -17.49 2.08 9.25
C ASP A 114 -16.92 0.68 8.94
N PHE A 115 -15.79 0.63 8.23
CA PHE A 115 -15.09 -0.61 7.90
C PHE A 115 -14.63 -1.35 9.16
N TYR A 116 -13.85 -0.69 10.03
CA TYR A 116 -13.34 -1.36 11.23
C TYR A 116 -14.43 -1.67 12.23
N LYS A 117 -15.48 -0.85 12.36
CA LYS A 117 -16.64 -1.19 13.20
C LYS A 117 -17.31 -2.48 12.75
N SER A 118 -17.45 -2.70 11.44
CA SER A 118 -18.01 -3.93 10.88
C SER A 118 -17.07 -5.13 11.05
N GLU A 119 -15.78 -4.99 10.69
CA GLU A 119 -14.83 -6.09 10.75
C GLU A 119 -14.52 -6.51 12.19
N LEU A 120 -14.33 -5.57 13.12
CA LEU A 120 -14.09 -5.89 14.52
C LEU A 120 -15.33 -6.53 15.18
N ALA A 121 -16.55 -6.15 14.78
CA ALA A 121 -17.75 -6.83 15.22
C ALA A 121 -17.75 -8.31 14.81
N LYS A 122 -17.36 -8.60 13.56
CA LYS A 122 -17.23 -9.98 13.05
C LYS A 122 -16.16 -10.76 13.82
N MET A 123 -14.98 -10.17 14.01
CA MET A 123 -13.87 -10.78 14.75
C MET A 123 -14.25 -11.07 16.21
N LYS A 124 -15.09 -10.23 16.82
CA LYS A 124 -15.63 -10.47 18.16
C LYS A 124 -16.60 -11.65 18.16
N THR A 125 -17.47 -11.75 17.16
CA THR A 125 -18.40 -12.88 17.04
C THR A 125 -17.73 -14.20 16.71
N SER A 126 -16.59 -14.19 16.00
CA SER A 126 -15.78 -15.38 15.72
C SER A 126 -14.87 -15.80 16.89
N GLY A 127 -14.73 -14.96 17.91
CA GLY A 127 -13.86 -15.22 19.07
C GLY A 127 -12.38 -14.91 18.85
N GLU A 128 -12.03 -14.25 17.74
CA GLU A 128 -10.66 -13.79 17.45
C GLU A 128 -10.23 -12.66 18.39
N ILE A 129 -11.18 -11.81 18.77
CA ILE A 129 -10.98 -10.72 19.74
C ILE A 129 -11.98 -10.82 20.89
N ALA A 130 -11.57 -10.43 22.09
CA ALA A 130 -12.44 -10.35 23.26
C ALA A 130 -13.32 -9.10 23.18
N ASN A 131 -12.73 -7.95 22.86
CA ASN A 131 -13.43 -6.68 22.85
C ASN A 131 -12.79 -5.64 21.92
N TYR A 132 -13.52 -4.58 21.63
CA TYR A 132 -12.99 -3.39 20.96
C TYR A 132 -13.75 -2.13 21.40
N SER A 133 -13.07 -0.99 21.38
CA SER A 133 -13.65 0.32 21.67
C SER A 133 -13.15 1.36 20.66
N TYR A 134 -13.95 2.39 20.38
CA TYR A 134 -13.54 3.53 19.55
C TYR A 134 -13.33 4.75 20.43
N GLY A 135 -12.20 5.43 20.30
CA GLY A 135 -11.87 6.55 21.16
C GLY A 135 -10.67 7.37 20.67
N GLU A 136 -10.29 8.33 21.51
CA GLU A 136 -9.01 9.02 21.36
C GLU A 136 -7.88 8.13 21.89
N LEU A 137 -6.89 7.90 21.04
CA LEU A 137 -5.65 7.18 21.32
C LEU A 137 -4.49 8.18 21.31
N GLU A 138 -3.31 7.75 21.76
CA GLU A 138 -2.12 8.58 21.59
C GLU A 138 -1.96 8.96 20.11
N ASN A 139 -1.99 10.26 19.81
CA ASN A 139 -1.80 10.83 18.46
C ASN A 139 -2.91 10.54 17.43
N GLY A 140 -4.17 10.33 17.82
CA GLY A 140 -5.30 10.31 16.88
C GLY A 140 -6.55 9.61 17.40
N LYS A 141 -7.57 9.47 16.53
CA LYS A 141 -8.75 8.66 16.81
C LYS A 141 -8.61 7.28 16.18
N GLY A 142 -9.15 6.27 16.83
CA GLY A 142 -9.06 4.90 16.34
C GLY A 142 -9.73 3.89 17.24
N PHE A 143 -9.42 2.62 16.99
CA PHE A 143 -9.94 1.49 17.72
C PHE A 143 -8.86 0.89 18.63
N GLU A 144 -9.17 0.71 19.91
CA GLU A 144 -8.43 -0.18 20.80
C GLU A 144 -9.09 -1.57 20.70
N VAL A 145 -8.29 -2.59 20.44
CA VAL A 145 -8.74 -3.97 20.23
C VAL A 145 -8.06 -4.86 21.27
N GLU A 146 -8.85 -5.64 22.00
CA GLU A 146 -8.36 -6.61 22.96
C GLU A 146 -8.50 -8.02 22.37
N THR A 147 -7.39 -8.72 22.21
CA THR A 147 -7.37 -10.10 21.71
C THR A 147 -7.97 -11.07 22.72
N SER A 148 -8.41 -12.24 22.27
CA SER A 148 -8.92 -13.30 23.16
C SER A 148 -7.90 -13.79 24.20
N LYS A 149 -6.61 -13.50 24.01
CA LYS A 149 -5.51 -13.82 24.93
C LYS A 149 -5.12 -12.66 25.86
N GLY A 150 -5.81 -11.52 25.81
CA GLY A 150 -5.58 -10.36 26.68
C GLY A 150 -4.57 -9.32 26.16
N ASN A 151 -3.89 -9.58 25.03
CA ASN A 151 -3.04 -8.56 24.38
C ASN A 151 -3.89 -7.44 23.76
N LYS A 152 -3.32 -6.24 23.63
CA LYS A 152 -4.00 -5.07 23.07
C LYS A 152 -3.40 -4.62 21.75
N ALA A 153 -4.22 -4.11 20.84
CA ALA A 153 -3.79 -3.53 19.58
C ALA A 153 -4.54 -2.23 19.30
N ASP A 154 -3.79 -1.20 18.91
CA ASP A 154 -4.32 0.09 18.51
C ASP A 154 -4.36 0.17 16.98
N ILE A 155 -5.55 0.36 16.41
CA ILE A 155 -5.75 0.63 14.98
C ILE A 155 -6.18 2.08 14.82
N ARG A 156 -5.30 2.93 14.28
CA ARG A 156 -5.53 4.38 14.22
C ARG A 156 -5.29 4.94 12.84
N MET A 157 -6.01 6.01 12.55
CA MET A 157 -5.78 6.84 11.38
C MET A 157 -5.05 8.12 11.84
N LYS A 158 -3.78 8.23 11.48
CA LYS A 158 -2.94 9.39 11.70
C LYS A 158 -3.19 10.41 10.58
N GLY A 159 -3.05 11.69 10.93
CA GLY A 159 -3.35 12.83 10.07
C GLY A 159 -2.66 12.83 8.71
N ILE A 160 -3.03 13.81 7.89
CA ILE A 160 -2.69 13.88 6.47
C ILE A 160 -1.18 14.07 6.27
N GLU A 161 -0.50 13.08 5.68
CA GLU A 161 0.88 13.21 5.20
C GLU A 161 0.87 13.25 3.67
N ASN A 162 1.31 14.36 3.07
CA ASN A 162 1.28 14.58 1.61
C ASN A 162 -0.10 14.32 0.97
N GLY A 163 -1.17 14.85 1.57
CA GLY A 163 -2.55 14.72 1.08
C GLY A 163 -3.19 13.34 1.30
N ARG A 164 -2.59 12.46 2.10
CA ARG A 164 -3.06 11.08 2.36
C ARG A 164 -3.21 10.79 3.83
N GLU A 165 -4.27 10.05 4.18
CA GLU A 165 -4.48 9.54 5.54
C GLU A 165 -3.58 8.32 5.78
N MET A 166 -2.95 8.26 6.95
CA MET A 166 -2.02 7.19 7.30
C MET A 166 -2.68 6.25 8.30
N ILE A 167 -2.71 4.94 8.03
CA ILE A 167 -3.15 3.95 9.00
C ILE A 167 -1.92 3.41 9.72
N THR A 168 -1.96 3.43 11.04
CA THR A 168 -0.94 2.81 11.90
C THR A 168 -1.60 1.76 12.77
N ILE A 169 -1.00 0.58 12.80
CA ILE A 169 -1.41 -0.51 13.69
C ILE A 169 -0.25 -0.73 14.66
N VAL A 170 -0.52 -0.72 15.97
CA VAL A 170 0.50 -0.96 16.99
C VAL A 170 -0.01 -2.01 17.97
N ILE A 171 0.71 -3.11 18.09
CA ILE A 171 0.43 -4.15 19.08
C ILE A 171 1.18 -3.82 20.38
N LYS A 172 0.48 -3.87 21.50
CA LYS A 172 1.00 -3.65 22.85
C LYS A 172 0.92 -4.96 23.66
N PRO A 173 1.98 -5.31 24.41
CA PRO A 173 1.90 -6.38 25.40
C PRO A 173 0.94 -6.03 26.54
#